data_AF-V5H8L1-F1
#
_entry.id   AF-V5H8L1-F1
#
_cell.length_a   1.000
_cell.length_b   1.000
_cell.length_c   1.000
_cell.angle_alpha   90.00
_cell.angle_beta   90.00
_cell.angle_gamma   90.00
#
_symmetry.space_group_name_H-M   'P 1'
#
loop_
_entity.id
_entity.type
_entity.pdbx_description
1 polymer ?
#
loop_
_entity_poly.entity_id
_entity_poly.type
_entity_poly.pdbx_seq_one_letter_code
_entity_poly.pdbx_strand_id
1 'polypeptide(L)'
;MSAIAVTVRPGMSLSLLVGLNFARRLAAKHGKPLIPIHHMEAHALAVRLVQRVDFPYLVLLVSGGHCQLAVVRDIDDFLLLGQTMDDAPGETFDKVARRLKLTNLPECRGLSGGTRPGIPG
;
A
#
# COMPACT_ATOMS: atom_id res chain seq x y z
N MET A 1 -6.74 -20.70 -13.05
CA MET A 1 -7.10 -19.80 -11.93
C MET A 1 -7.80 -20.62 -10.85
N SER A 2 -7.24 -20.69 -9.64
CA SER A 2 -7.74 -21.56 -8.56
C SER A 2 -8.50 -20.80 -7.48
N ALA A 3 -8.18 -19.53 -7.26
CA ALA A 3 -8.83 -18.62 -6.32
C ALA A 3 -8.74 -17.17 -6.83
N ILE A 4 -9.49 -16.26 -6.22
CA ILE A 4 -9.41 -14.82 -6.45
C ILE A 4 -9.08 -14.15 -5.13
N ALA A 5 -7.98 -13.40 -5.06
CA ALA A 5 -7.58 -12.65 -3.87
C ALA A 5 -7.93 -11.17 -4.03
N VAL A 6 -8.42 -10.52 -2.98
CA VAL A 6 -8.78 -9.09 -3.02
C VAL A 6 -8.46 -8.40 -1.70
N THR A 7 -7.88 -7.21 -1.78
CA THR A 7 -7.61 -6.36 -0.62
C THR A 7 -8.91 -5.88 0.02
N VAL A 8 -9.04 -6.05 1.33
CA VAL A 8 -10.24 -5.63 2.08
C VAL A 8 -9.96 -4.58 3.15
N ARG A 9 -8.69 -4.38 3.54
CA ARG A 9 -8.26 -3.38 4.52
C ARG A 9 -6.72 -3.25 4.58
N PRO A 10 -6.18 -2.17 5.16
CA PRO A 10 -6.79 -0.83 5.25
C PRO A 10 -6.87 -0.17 3.87
N GLY A 11 -7.57 0.96 3.79
CA GLY A 11 -7.70 1.75 2.56
C GLY A 11 -9.00 2.55 2.53
N MET A 12 -9.19 3.35 1.48
CA MET A 12 -10.43 4.12 1.32
C MET A 12 -11.62 3.20 1.09
N SER A 13 -12.65 3.32 1.93
CA SER A 13 -13.80 2.42 1.95
C SER A 13 -14.49 2.26 0.59
N LEU A 14 -14.65 3.35 -0.17
CA LEU A 14 -15.29 3.30 -1.49
C LEU A 14 -14.45 2.53 -2.51
N SER A 15 -13.14 2.76 -2.56
CA SER A 15 -12.23 2.05 -3.47
C SER A 15 -12.16 0.55 -3.14
N LEU A 16 -12.10 0.21 -1.86
CA LEU A 16 -12.14 -1.18 -1.39
C LEU A 16 -13.46 -1.85 -1.76
N LEU A 17 -14.59 -1.16 -1.58
CA LEU A 17 -15.91 -1.68 -1.92
C LEU A 17 -16.05 -1.99 -3.41
N VAL A 18 -15.54 -1.11 -4.28
CA VAL A 18 -15.54 -1.33 -5.74
C VAL A 18 -14.74 -2.59 -6.10
N GLY A 19 -13.50 -2.71 -5.60
CA GLY A 19 -12.65 -3.87 -5.85
C GLY A 19 -13.25 -5.17 -5.32
N LEU A 20 -13.77 -5.15 -4.09
CA LEU A 20 -14.42 -6.30 -3.46
C LEU A 20 -15.66 -6.76 -4.23
N ASN A 21 -16.52 -5.83 -4.65
CA ASN A 21 -17.72 -6.15 -5.42
C ASN A 21 -17.39 -6.78 -6.77
N PHE A 22 -16.38 -6.25 -7.46
CA PHE A 22 -15.90 -6.84 -8.71
C PHE A 22 -15.35 -8.26 -8.48
N ALA A 23 -14.48 -8.43 -7.49
CA ALA A 23 -13.88 -9.72 -7.16
C ALA A 23 -14.94 -10.77 -6.76
N ARG A 24 -15.95 -10.38 -5.98
CA ARG A 24 -17.11 -11.24 -5.63
C ARG A 24 -17.89 -11.69 -6.86
N ARG A 25 -18.20 -10.78 -7.78
CA ARG A 25 -18.91 -11.13 -9.04
C ARG A 25 -18.08 -12.08 -9.89
N LEU A 26 -16.77 -11.83 -9.98
CA LEU A 26 -15.85 -12.67 -10.74
C LEU A 26 -15.71 -14.07 -10.14
N ALA A 27 -15.64 -14.16 -8.81
CA ALA A 27 -15.58 -15.41 -8.05
C ALA A 27 -16.85 -16.25 -8.24
N ALA A 28 -18.02 -15.62 -8.10
CA ALA A 28 -19.32 -16.26 -8.32
C ALA A 28 -19.46 -16.77 -9.75
N LYS A 29 -19.07 -15.95 -10.76
CA LYS A 29 -19.12 -16.34 -12.18
C LYS A 29 -18.32 -17.59 -12.51
N HIS A 30 -17.18 -17.79 -11.85
CA HIS A 30 -16.27 -18.91 -12.13
C HIS A 30 -16.31 -20.02 -11.08
N GLY A 31 -17.21 -19.93 -10.09
CA GLY A 31 -17.28 -20.89 -8.98
C GLY A 31 -15.97 -21.00 -8.21
N LYS A 32 -15.27 -19.88 -7.98
CA LYS A 32 -13.94 -19.86 -7.33
C LYS A 32 -14.03 -19.30 -5.91
N PRO A 33 -13.18 -19.79 -4.98
CA PRO A 33 -13.05 -19.19 -3.67
C PRO A 33 -12.49 -17.77 -3.76
N LEU A 34 -12.99 -16.90 -2.88
CA LEU A 34 -12.52 -15.53 -2.72
C LEU A 34 -11.68 -15.45 -1.44
N ILE A 35 -10.47 -14.91 -1.54
CA ILE A 35 -9.51 -14.79 -0.43
C ILE A 35 -9.41 -13.31 -0.04
N PRO A 36 -9.83 -12.91 1.17
CA PRO A 36 -9.64 -11.56 1.66
C PRO A 36 -8.17 -11.33 2.04
N ILE A 37 -7.60 -10.20 1.62
CA ILE A 37 -6.20 -9.86 1.86
C ILE A 37 -6.10 -8.58 2.67
N HIS A 38 -5.23 -8.57 3.67
CA HIS A 38 -4.79 -7.35 4.33
C HIS A 38 -3.67 -6.69 3.52
N HIS A 39 -3.84 -5.42 3.19
CA HIS A 39 -2.92 -4.63 2.37
C HIS A 39 -1.50 -4.63 2.95
N MET A 40 -1.37 -4.32 4.25
CA MET A 40 -0.05 -4.24 4.89
C MET A 40 0.64 -5.59 5.07
N GLU A 41 -0.11 -6.67 5.38
CA GLU A 41 0.45 -8.02 5.47
C GLU A 41 0.95 -8.48 4.08
N ALA A 42 0.19 -8.18 3.02
CA ALA A 42 0.62 -8.44 1.65
C ALA A 42 1.92 -7.68 1.30
N HIS A 43 2.04 -6.41 1.70
CA HIS A 43 3.28 -5.66 1.53
C HIS A 43 4.45 -6.27 2.33
N ALA A 44 4.21 -6.70 3.57
CA ALA A 44 5.23 -7.33 4.40
C ALA A 44 5.73 -8.67 3.82
N LEU A 45 4.86 -9.43 3.15
CA LEU A 45 5.21 -10.70 2.49
C LEU A 45 5.78 -10.52 1.08
N ALA A 46 5.63 -9.34 0.46
CA ALA A 46 6.03 -9.13 -0.93
C ALA A 46 7.53 -9.37 -1.18
N VAL A 47 8.40 -9.06 -0.21
CA VAL A 47 9.85 -9.32 -0.32
C VAL A 47 10.14 -10.81 -0.56
N ARG A 48 9.30 -11.70 -0.01
CA ARG A 48 9.43 -13.15 -0.13
C ARG A 48 9.13 -13.68 -1.53
N LEU A 49 8.53 -12.87 -2.41
CA LEU A 49 8.32 -13.22 -3.82
C LEU A 49 9.61 -13.12 -4.64
N VAL A 50 10.55 -12.28 -4.21
CA VAL A 50 11.78 -11.98 -4.95
C VAL A 50 13.00 -12.61 -4.28
N GLN A 51 12.98 -12.69 -2.94
CA GLN A 51 14.08 -13.21 -2.14
C GLN A 51 13.59 -14.19 -1.11
N ARG A 52 14.37 -15.23 -0.81
CA ARG A 52 14.06 -16.13 0.29
C ARG A 52 14.46 -15.46 1.60
N VAL A 53 13.45 -14.99 2.34
CA VAL A 53 13.60 -14.42 3.69
C VAL A 53 12.84 -15.32 4.64
N ASP A 54 13.55 -16.05 5.50
CA ASP A 54 12.92 -16.95 6.47
C ASP A 54 12.31 -16.15 7.64
N PHE A 55 11.30 -16.72 8.29
CA PHE A 55 10.71 -16.12 9.50
C PHE A 55 11.54 -16.46 10.75
N PRO A 56 11.51 -15.63 11.82
CA PRO A 56 10.92 -14.30 11.86
C PRO A 56 11.85 -13.24 11.23
N TYR A 57 11.28 -12.20 10.62
CA TYR A 57 12.06 -11.06 10.12
C TYR A 57 11.43 -9.71 10.47
N LEU A 58 12.26 -8.69 10.55
CA LEU A 58 11.84 -7.31 10.77
C LEU A 58 11.56 -6.65 9.42
N VAL A 59 10.46 -5.90 9.32
CA VAL A 59 10.08 -5.15 8.12
C VAL A 59 9.75 -3.69 8.46
N LEU A 60 10.29 -2.78 7.64
CA LEU A 60 9.93 -1.37 7.64
C LEU A 60 9.11 -1.08 6.38
N LEU A 61 7.83 -0.79 6.56
CA LEU A 61 6.87 -0.49 5.50
C LEU A 61 6.71 1.03 5.38
N VAL A 62 7.36 1.62 4.38
CA VAL A 62 7.33 3.07 4.13
C VAL A 62 6.77 3.32 2.72
N SER A 63 5.71 4.12 2.65
CA SER A 63 5.05 4.52 1.41
C SER A 63 4.54 5.96 1.52
N GLY A 64 3.77 6.42 0.52
CA GLY A 64 3.05 7.70 0.57
C GLY A 64 2.09 7.80 1.76
N GLY A 65 1.39 6.71 2.10
CA GLY A 65 0.32 6.70 3.10
C GLY A 65 0.58 5.86 4.35
N HIS A 66 1.72 5.17 4.42
CA HIS A 66 2.03 4.28 5.54
C HIS A 66 3.49 4.41 5.97
N CYS A 67 3.72 4.33 7.26
CA CYS A 67 5.03 4.17 7.88
C CYS A 67 4.85 3.24 9.09
N GLN A 68 5.26 1.99 8.97
CA GLN A 68 5.07 0.96 9.99
C GLN A 68 6.32 0.11 10.15
N LEU A 69 6.70 -0.18 11.39
CA LEU A 69 7.73 -1.13 11.75
C LEU A 69 7.06 -2.35 12.37
N ALA A 70 7.31 -3.54 11.83
CA ALA A 70 6.69 -4.77 12.31
C ALA A 70 7.65 -5.95 12.26
N VAL A 71 7.43 -6.95 13.11
CA VAL A 71 8.05 -8.27 13.04
C VAL A 71 7.07 -9.22 12.36
N VAL A 72 7.50 -9.86 11.29
CA VAL A 72 6.75 -10.92 10.62
C VAL A 72 7.21 -12.25 11.20
N ARG A 73 6.35 -12.90 11.99
CA ARG A 73 6.65 -14.17 12.67
C ARG A 73 6.21 -15.39 11.85
N ASP A 74 5.16 -15.25 11.07
CA ASP A 74 4.69 -16.25 10.11
C ASP A 74 3.87 -15.57 9.00
N ILE A 75 3.27 -16.34 8.09
CA ILE A 75 2.46 -15.88 6.96
C ILE A 75 1.23 -15.07 7.41
N ASP A 76 0.68 -15.39 8.58
CA ASP A 76 -0.50 -14.76 9.18
C ASP A 76 -0.25 -14.18 10.58
N ASP A 77 1.01 -14.16 11.04
CA ASP A 77 1.40 -13.64 12.35
C ASP A 77 2.36 -12.44 12.23
N PHE A 78 1.82 -11.26 12.51
CA PHE A 78 2.50 -9.98 12.41
C PHE A 78 2.41 -9.22 13.74
N LEU A 79 3.57 -8.83 14.28
CA LEU A 79 3.67 -7.99 15.46
C LEU A 79 4.04 -6.56 15.04
N LEU A 80 3.08 -5.63 15.11
CA LEU A 80 3.34 -4.21 14.89
C LEU A 80 4.13 -3.64 16.07
N LEU A 81 5.34 -3.13 15.81
CA LEU A 81 6.21 -2.50 16.81
C LEU A 81 5.96 -0.99 16.91
N GLY A 82 5.60 -0.36 15.78
CA GLY A 82 5.34 1.07 15.74
C GLY A 82 4.79 1.52 14.39
N GLN A 83 4.10 2.65 14.39
CA GLN A 83 3.61 3.30 13.18
C GLN A 83 3.64 4.82 13.35
N THR A 84 3.63 5.55 12.25
CA THR A 84 3.42 7.00 12.31
C THR A 84 2.10 7.33 13.01
N MET A 85 2.09 8.40 13.80
CA MET A 85 0.88 8.89 14.48
C MET A 85 0.11 9.90 13.62
N ASP A 86 0.78 10.53 12.67
CA ASP A 86 0.27 11.63 11.87
C ASP A 86 0.53 11.39 10.37
N ASP A 87 1.54 12.02 9.80
CA ASP A 87 1.87 11.92 8.39
C ASP A 87 2.86 10.79 8.16
N ALA A 88 2.64 10.00 7.10
CA ALA A 88 3.68 9.13 6.59
C ALA A 88 4.79 9.97 5.93
N PRO A 89 6.06 9.50 5.92
CA PRO A 89 7.16 10.24 5.32
C PRO A 89 6.88 10.70 3.89
N GLY A 90 6.25 9.86 3.07
CA GLY A 90 5.90 10.24 1.69
C GLY A 90 4.91 11.41 1.63
N GLU A 91 3.86 11.42 2.45
CA GLU A 91 2.95 12.56 2.57
C GLU A 91 3.67 13.82 3.08
N THR A 92 4.59 13.69 4.04
CA THR A 92 5.40 14.82 4.53
C THR A 92 6.27 15.40 3.41
N PHE A 93 6.98 14.55 2.65
CA PHE A 93 7.77 14.98 1.49
C PHE A 93 6.91 15.69 0.46
N ASP A 94 5.74 15.13 0.16
CA ASP A 94 4.77 15.71 -0.77
C ASP A 94 4.28 17.09 -0.31
N LYS A 95 3.97 17.27 0.99
CA LYS A 95 3.58 18.57 1.55
C LYS A 95 4.71 19.60 1.48
N VAL A 96 5.94 19.19 1.79
CA VAL A 96 7.12 20.07 1.75
C VAL A 96 7.43 20.49 0.32
N ALA A 97 7.42 19.55 -0.63
CA ALA A 97 7.64 19.84 -2.05
C ALA A 97 6.62 20.85 -2.62
N ARG A 98 5.33 20.71 -2.25
CA ARG A 98 4.29 21.69 -2.56
C ARG A 98 4.57 23.06 -1.95
N ARG A 99 4.95 23.13 -0.67
CA ARG A 99 5.23 24.40 0.02
C ARG A 99 6.44 25.14 -0.57
N LEU A 100 7.46 24.39 -0.97
CA LEU A 100 8.66 24.93 -1.62
C LEU A 100 8.44 25.25 -3.11
N LYS A 101 7.24 24.96 -3.66
CA LYS A 101 6.91 25.14 -5.08
C LYS A 101 7.94 24.48 -6.00
N LEU A 102 8.42 23.28 -5.64
CA LEU A 102 9.46 22.59 -6.41
C LEU A 102 9.03 22.33 -7.86
N THR A 103 7.73 22.20 -8.12
CA THR A 103 7.20 22.08 -9.49
C THR A 103 7.46 23.28 -10.39
N ASN A 104 7.80 24.44 -9.83
CA ASN A 104 8.16 25.63 -10.59
C ASN A 104 9.61 25.59 -11.08
N LEU A 105 10.43 24.72 -10.51
CA LEU A 105 11.79 24.47 -10.96
C LEU A 105 11.76 23.45 -12.09
N PRO A 106 12.29 23.76 -13.29
CA PRO A 106 12.29 22.86 -14.44
C PRO A 106 12.85 21.46 -14.11
N GLU A 107 13.90 21.41 -13.30
CA GLU A 107 14.58 20.20 -12.84
C GLU A 107 13.74 19.34 -11.88
N CYS A 108 12.79 19.93 -11.17
CA CYS A 108 11.97 19.24 -10.16
C CYS A 108 10.53 19.02 -10.60
N ARG A 109 10.13 19.49 -11.79
CA ARG A 109 8.75 19.42 -12.31
C ARG A 109 8.20 18.00 -12.43
N GLY A 110 9.08 17.03 -12.70
CA GLY A 110 8.72 15.62 -12.84
C GLY A 110 8.83 14.80 -11.55
N LEU A 111 9.27 15.39 -10.44
CA LEU A 111 9.45 14.67 -9.18
C LEU A 111 8.12 14.54 -8.43
N SER A 112 7.93 13.40 -7.76
CA SER A 112 6.80 13.17 -6.86
C SER A 112 6.78 14.24 -5.76
N GLY A 113 5.59 14.77 -5.46
CA GLY A 113 5.40 15.82 -4.46
C GLY A 113 4.77 17.12 -4.96
N GLY A 114 4.39 17.23 -6.23
CA GLY A 114 3.65 18.41 -6.69
C GLY A 114 2.79 18.27 -7.94
N THR A 115 2.78 17.11 -8.60
CA THR A 115 1.83 16.83 -9.69
C THR A 115 0.43 16.61 -9.11
N ARG A 116 -0.43 17.63 -9.18
CA ARG A 116 -1.88 17.43 -9.00
C ARG A 116 -2.36 16.49 -10.11
N PRO A 117 -3.09 15.41 -9.79
CA PRO A 117 -3.94 14.77 -10.79
C PRO A 117 -4.98 15.80 -11.24
N GLY A 118 -4.89 16.29 -12.49
CA GLY A 118 -5.99 17.01 -13.14
C GLY A 118 -5.95 18.54 -13.20
N ILE A 119 -4.81 19.21 -13.05
CA ILE A 119 -4.70 20.63 -13.43
C ILE A 119 -3.55 20.81 -14.44
N PRO A 120 -3.84 21.15 -15.71
CA PRO A 120 -2.79 21.50 -16.67
C PRO A 120 -2.14 22.83 -16.25
N GLY A 121 -0.82 22.89 -16.37
CA GLY A 121 -0.01 24.07 -16.06
C GLY A 121 0.04 25.09 -17.17
#